data_AF-A0A8B8C782-F1
#
_entry.id   AF-A0A8B8C782-F1
#
_cell.length_a   1.000
_cell.length_b   1.000
_cell.length_c   1.000
_cell.angle_alpha   90.00
_cell.angle_beta   90.00
_cell.angle_gamma   90.00
#
_symmetry.space_group_name_H-M   'P 1'
#
loop_
_entity.id
_entity.type
_entity.pdbx_description
1 polymer ?
#
loop_
_entity_poly.entity_id
_entity_poly.type
_entity_poly.pdbx_seq_one_letter_code
_entity_poly.pdbx_strand_id
1 'polypeptide(L)'
;MTFTTNENSPFLCLFGSCGKMAEDAVKKVLKMFDIVNLKDEQKKMLDLLLKREDCIAVLPTGYGKSLPYQMLVPLRREMGTDDKNTKVIVCSPLVAIMRDQCERLNGIPGVRAVYKGNEDNQIDMGKFDYLFASPEYLVGDKKFRATLQTFDVSTIVVDEFHTISTW
;
A
#
# COMPACT_ATOMS: atom_id res chain seq x y z
N MET A 1 -19.54 -9.02 1.90
CA MET A 1 -20.03 -8.53 3.20
C MET A 1 -20.20 -7.03 3.08
N THR A 2 -21.41 -6.58 3.35
CA THR A 2 -21.95 -5.23 3.19
C THR A 2 -21.13 -4.22 3.98
N PHE A 3 -20.89 -3.03 3.41
CA PHE A 3 -20.34 -1.91 4.17
C PHE A 3 -21.31 -1.58 5.32
N THR A 4 -21.00 -2.00 6.55
CA THR A 4 -21.57 -1.39 7.75
C THR A 4 -20.55 -0.42 8.31
N THR A 5 -20.39 0.72 7.64
CA THR A 5 -19.81 1.89 8.29
C THR A 5 -20.97 2.78 8.68
N ASN A 6 -21.18 2.90 9.98
CA ASN A 6 -21.99 3.91 10.65
C ASN A 6 -21.83 5.26 9.92
N GLU A 7 -22.90 6.04 9.76
CA GLU A 7 -23.00 7.25 8.92
C GLU A 7 -22.10 8.45 9.34
N ASN A 8 -21.08 8.22 10.16
CA ASN A 8 -20.04 9.20 10.47
C ASN A 8 -18.74 8.84 9.73
N SER A 9 -18.59 9.38 8.52
CA SER A 9 -17.36 9.34 7.73
C SER A 9 -16.15 9.83 8.56
N PRO A 10 -15.13 9.01 8.82
CA PRO A 10 -14.01 9.37 9.70
C PRO A 10 -12.96 10.30 9.04
N PHE A 11 -13.19 10.78 7.82
CA PHE A 11 -12.36 11.84 7.23
C PHE A 11 -12.31 13.10 8.09
N LEU A 12 -13.22 13.27 9.06
CA LEU A 12 -13.17 14.35 10.03
C LEU A 12 -12.28 14.05 11.25
N CYS A 13 -12.08 12.77 11.60
CA CYS A 13 -11.53 12.40 12.91
C CYS A 13 -9.99 12.39 12.94
N LEU A 14 -9.33 12.05 11.82
CA LEU A 14 -7.89 12.33 11.64
C LEU A 14 -7.61 13.84 11.47
N PHE A 15 -8.67 14.65 11.30
CA PHE A 15 -8.58 16.05 10.92
C PHE A 15 -8.99 17.04 12.03
N GLY A 16 -9.31 16.56 13.23
CA GLY A 16 -9.57 17.41 14.40
C GLY A 16 -8.26 18.00 14.94
N SER A 17 -8.06 19.33 14.77
CA SER A 17 -6.84 20.11 15.07
C SER A 17 -5.59 19.81 14.20
N CYS A 18 -5.40 18.58 13.72
CA CYS A 18 -4.31 18.17 12.80
C CYS A 18 -4.71 18.19 11.31
N GLY A 19 -5.96 18.55 11.00
CA GLY A 19 -6.56 18.31 9.68
C GLY A 19 -5.95 19.05 8.50
N LYS A 20 -5.55 20.31 8.67
CA LYS A 20 -4.92 21.04 7.55
C LYS A 20 -3.63 20.38 7.09
N MET A 21 -2.82 19.90 8.03
CA MET A 21 -1.53 19.26 7.73
C MET A 21 -1.70 17.93 7.00
N ALA A 22 -2.68 17.12 7.42
CA ALA A 22 -3.02 15.88 6.72
C ALA A 22 -3.61 16.15 5.32
N GLU A 23 -4.44 17.18 5.16
CA GLU A 23 -5.03 17.53 3.86
C GLU A 23 -3.98 18.01 2.86
N ASP A 24 -3.05 18.85 3.32
CA ASP A 24 -1.96 19.36 2.52
C ASP A 24 -0.98 18.25 2.13
N ALA A 25 -0.69 17.32 3.05
CA ALA A 25 0.11 16.13 2.76
C ALA A 25 -0.56 15.26 1.67
N VAL A 26 -1.86 14.98 1.80
CA VAL A 26 -2.62 14.24 0.77
C VAL A 26 -2.56 14.95 -0.58
N LYS A 27 -2.76 16.27 -0.64
CA LYS A 27 -2.68 17.05 -1.89
C LYS A 27 -1.29 17.00 -2.52
N LYS A 28 -0.22 17.07 -1.73
CA LYS A 28 1.16 16.95 -2.23
C LYS A 28 1.41 15.57 -2.82
N VAL A 29 1.03 14.51 -2.09
CA VAL A 29 1.22 13.14 -2.57
C VAL A 29 0.41 12.89 -3.83
N LEU A 30 -0.85 13.35 -3.89
CA LEU A 30 -1.67 13.22 -5.10
C LEU A 30 -1.02 13.83 -6.35
N LYS A 31 -0.33 14.96 -6.20
CA LYS A 31 0.47 15.56 -7.29
C LYS A 31 1.63 14.68 -7.74
N MET A 32 2.27 13.94 -6.84
CA MET A 32 3.35 13.00 -7.19
C MET A 32 2.85 11.82 -8.04
N PHE A 33 1.55 11.52 -7.97
CA PHE A 33 0.88 10.46 -8.72
C PHE A 33 0.09 10.98 -9.94
N ASP A 34 0.15 12.29 -10.24
CA ASP A 34 -0.66 12.95 -11.26
C ASP A 34 -2.19 12.72 -11.10
N ILE A 35 -2.66 12.64 -9.85
CA ILE A 35 -4.08 12.47 -9.52
C ILE A 35 -4.66 13.77 -8.98
N VAL A 36 -5.85 14.14 -9.46
CA VAL A 36 -6.54 15.36 -9.01
C VAL A 36 -7.20 15.16 -7.65
N ASN A 37 -7.99 14.09 -7.50
CA ASN A 37 -8.74 13.78 -6.29
C ASN A 37 -8.91 12.27 -6.11
N LEU A 38 -8.95 11.82 -4.85
CA LEU A 38 -9.36 10.47 -4.50
C LEU A 38 -10.87 10.30 -4.62
N LYS A 39 -11.30 9.12 -5.06
CA LYS A 39 -12.70 8.67 -4.97
C LYS A 39 -13.05 8.31 -3.53
N ASP A 40 -14.34 8.25 -3.19
CA ASP A 40 -14.78 8.12 -1.80
C ASP A 40 -14.40 6.77 -1.16
N GLU A 41 -14.36 5.69 -1.93
CA GLU A 41 -13.90 4.39 -1.44
C GLU A 41 -12.39 4.34 -1.30
N GLN A 42 -11.64 5.04 -2.17
CA GLN A 42 -10.19 5.15 -2.05
C GLN A 42 -9.81 5.95 -0.79
N LYS A 43 -10.57 7.02 -0.50
CA LYS A 43 -10.50 7.78 0.74
C LYS A 43 -10.70 6.87 1.95
N LYS A 44 -11.80 6.11 1.99
CA LYS A 44 -12.10 5.17 3.08
C LYS A 44 -10.99 4.14 3.27
N MET A 45 -10.48 3.56 2.18
CA MET A 45 -9.34 2.62 2.24
C MET A 45 -8.09 3.28 2.83
N LEU A 46 -7.75 4.49 2.39
CA LEU A 46 -6.58 5.22 2.87
C LEU A 46 -6.68 5.52 4.37
N ASP A 47 -7.86 5.91 4.85
CA ASP A 47 -8.12 6.15 6.28
C ASP A 47 -7.87 4.88 7.12
N LEU A 48 -8.37 3.73 6.67
CA LEU A 48 -8.14 2.43 7.34
C LEU A 48 -6.65 2.05 7.34
N LEU A 49 -5.96 2.23 6.21
CA LEU A 49 -4.51 1.97 6.10
C LEU A 49 -3.68 2.88 7.03
N LEU A 50 -4.05 4.15 7.16
CA LEU A 50 -3.39 5.08 8.08
C LEU A 50 -3.60 4.67 9.55
N LYS A 51 -4.77 4.14 9.89
CA LYS A 51 -5.10 3.61 11.22
C LYS A 51 -4.52 2.23 11.51
N ARG A 52 -3.90 1.58 10.51
CA ARG A 52 -3.43 0.18 10.57
C ARG A 52 -4.57 -0.80 10.87
N GLU A 53 -5.75 -0.55 10.29
CA GLU A 53 -6.92 -1.41 10.39
C GLU A 53 -7.05 -2.31 9.15
N ASP A 54 -7.49 -3.56 9.36
CA ASP A 54 -7.74 -4.51 8.28
C ASP A 54 -8.97 -4.12 7.45
N CYS A 55 -8.89 -4.33 6.12
CA CYS A 55 -10.04 -4.08 5.24
C CYS A 55 -10.07 -5.00 4.03
N ILE A 56 -11.27 -5.24 3.49
CA ILE A 56 -11.49 -5.90 2.20
C ILE A 56 -12.11 -4.90 1.23
N ALA A 57 -11.37 -4.59 0.16
CA ALA A 57 -11.80 -3.63 -0.85
C ALA A 57 -12.36 -4.31 -2.10
N VAL A 58 -13.70 -4.39 -2.18
CA VAL A 58 -14.41 -4.90 -3.36
C VAL A 58 -14.83 -3.73 -4.25
N LEU A 59 -13.96 -3.39 -5.21
CA LEU A 59 -14.17 -2.30 -6.17
C LEU A 59 -14.13 -2.86 -7.61
N PRO A 60 -14.68 -2.18 -8.63
CA PRO A 60 -14.56 -2.62 -10.01
C PRO A 60 -13.10 -2.52 -10.52
N THR A 61 -12.78 -3.24 -11.59
CA THR A 61 -11.51 -3.10 -12.30
C THR A 61 -11.35 -1.67 -12.82
N GLY A 62 -10.11 -1.17 -12.85
CA GLY A 62 -9.83 0.21 -13.25
C GLY A 62 -10.27 1.28 -12.23
N TYR A 63 -10.87 0.91 -11.08
CA TYR A 63 -11.26 1.89 -10.07
C TYR A 63 -10.07 2.60 -9.41
N GLY A 64 -8.87 2.02 -9.53
CA GLY A 64 -7.64 2.52 -8.91
C GLY A 64 -7.47 2.00 -7.48
N LYS A 65 -7.74 0.71 -7.23
CA LYS A 65 -7.60 0.09 -5.90
C LYS A 65 -6.17 0.12 -5.37
N SER A 66 -5.19 0.23 -6.26
CA SER A 66 -3.79 0.26 -5.90
C SER A 66 -3.36 1.56 -5.24
N LEU A 67 -4.02 2.66 -5.61
CA LEU A 67 -3.60 4.00 -5.25
C LEU A 67 -3.52 4.22 -3.72
N PRO A 68 -4.51 3.82 -2.89
CA PRO A 68 -4.43 4.02 -1.44
C PRO A 68 -3.21 3.38 -0.78
N TYR A 69 -2.86 2.13 -1.12
CA TYR A 69 -1.67 1.49 -0.53
C TYR A 69 -0.37 2.04 -1.13
N GLN A 70 -0.37 2.42 -2.42
CA GLN A 70 0.80 3.03 -3.08
C GLN A 70 1.14 4.42 -2.52
N MET A 71 0.13 5.17 -2.08
CA MET A 71 0.32 6.48 -1.46
C MET A 71 0.76 6.39 0.01
N LEU A 72 0.60 5.25 0.67
CA LEU A 72 0.76 5.11 2.12
C LEU A 72 2.13 5.58 2.62
N VAL A 73 3.21 5.09 2.01
CA VAL A 73 4.59 5.46 2.39
C VAL A 73 4.86 6.96 2.17
N PRO A 74 4.71 7.53 0.95
CA PRO A 74 4.94 8.96 0.75
C PRO A 74 4.04 9.83 1.62
N LEU A 75 2.80 9.40 1.90
CA LEU A 75 1.89 10.14 2.78
C LEU A 75 2.38 10.16 4.22
N ARG A 76 2.78 9.02 4.78
CA ARG A 76 3.34 8.97 6.15
C ARG A 76 4.60 9.85 6.26
N ARG A 77 5.41 9.91 5.21
CA ARG A 77 6.61 10.77 5.16
C ARG A 77 6.23 12.24 5.17
N GLU A 78 5.31 12.67 4.31
CA GLU A 78 4.83 14.05 4.27
C GLU A 78 4.15 14.47 5.59
N MET A 79 3.44 13.55 6.24
CA MET A 79 2.83 13.80 7.56
C MET A 79 3.85 13.81 8.71
N GLY A 80 5.10 13.42 8.47
CA GLY A 80 6.11 13.26 9.52
C GLY A 80 5.82 12.10 10.49
N THR A 81 4.92 11.20 10.12
CA THR A 81 4.51 10.02 10.91
C THR A 81 5.21 8.75 10.45
N ASP A 82 6.12 8.84 9.47
CA ASP A 82 6.93 7.71 9.03
C ASP A 82 7.96 7.37 10.11
N ASP A 83 7.87 6.15 10.63
CA ASP A 83 8.83 5.55 11.56
C ASP A 83 10.10 5.09 10.83
N LYS A 84 10.54 5.81 9.78
CA LYS A 84 11.69 5.50 8.90
C LYS A 84 11.71 4.09 8.28
N ASN A 85 10.71 3.25 8.56
CA ASN A 85 10.68 1.83 8.26
C ASN A 85 9.32 1.36 7.74
N THR A 86 8.38 2.25 7.38
CA THR A 86 7.12 1.85 6.76
C THR A 86 7.41 0.98 5.52
N LYS A 87 7.13 -0.32 5.65
CA LYS A 87 7.25 -1.31 4.58
C LYS A 87 5.88 -1.88 4.25
N VAL A 88 5.60 -1.96 2.95
CA VAL A 88 4.37 -2.52 2.40
C VAL A 88 4.72 -3.73 1.55
N ILE A 89 4.16 -4.88 1.87
CA ILE A 89 4.30 -6.09 1.07
C ILE A 89 3.03 -6.26 0.25
N VAL A 90 3.17 -6.45 -1.07
CA VAL A 90 2.07 -6.67 -1.99
C VAL A 90 2.18 -8.08 -2.56
N CYS A 91 1.25 -8.94 -2.18
CA CYS A 91 1.05 -10.25 -2.76
C CYS A 91 0.22 -10.10 -4.04
N SER A 92 0.78 -10.43 -5.21
CA SER A 92 0.04 -10.39 -6.48
C SER A 92 0.43 -11.59 -7.36
N PRO A 93 -0.54 -12.27 -8.01
CA PRO A 93 -0.24 -13.40 -8.88
C PRO A 93 0.34 -12.98 -10.24
N LEU A 94 0.24 -11.70 -10.63
CA LEU A 94 0.56 -11.23 -11.98
C LEU A 94 1.90 -10.48 -12.03
N VAL A 95 2.98 -11.21 -12.34
CA VAL A 95 4.36 -10.67 -12.40
C VAL A 95 4.49 -9.46 -13.34
N ALA A 96 3.80 -9.46 -14.48
CA ALA A 96 3.82 -8.32 -15.40
C ALA A 96 3.29 -7.04 -14.73
N ILE A 97 2.17 -7.14 -14.01
CA ILE A 97 1.57 -6.02 -13.28
C ILE A 97 2.46 -5.60 -12.11
N MET A 98 3.11 -6.54 -11.42
CA MET A 98 4.07 -6.24 -10.36
C MET A 98 5.21 -5.36 -10.89
N ARG A 99 5.75 -5.67 -12.08
CA ARG A 99 6.83 -4.89 -12.71
C ARG A 99 6.36 -3.48 -13.05
N ASP A 100 5.22 -3.34 -13.72
CA ASP A 100 4.67 -2.03 -14.09
C ASP A 100 4.39 -1.16 -12.85
N GLN A 101 3.87 -1.75 -11.78
CA GLN A 101 3.65 -1.04 -10.52
C GLN A 101 4.97 -0.64 -9.84
N CYS A 102 5.97 -1.52 -9.88
CA CYS A 102 7.31 -1.27 -9.32
C CYS A 102 8.00 -0.10 -10.04
N GLU A 103 7.98 -0.09 -11.37
CA GLU A 103 8.55 0.99 -12.19
C GLU A 103 7.86 2.32 -11.92
N ARG A 104 6.52 2.33 -11.87
CA ARG A 104 5.74 3.53 -11.54
C ARG A 104 6.10 4.08 -10.15
N LEU A 105 6.21 3.22 -9.15
CA LEU A 105 6.57 3.64 -7.79
C LEU A 105 8.01 4.14 -7.69
N ASN A 106 8.95 3.52 -8.41
CA ASN A 106 10.34 3.98 -8.47
C ASN A 106 10.50 5.31 -9.21
N GLY A 107 9.53 5.69 -10.05
CA GLY A 107 9.44 7.04 -10.63
C GLY A 107 9.09 8.13 -9.60
N ILE A 108 8.61 7.77 -8.42
CA ILE A 108 8.21 8.72 -7.37
C ILE A 108 9.42 9.04 -6.49
N PRO A 109 9.82 10.32 -6.37
CA PRO A 109 10.99 10.71 -5.58
C PRO A 109 10.95 10.18 -4.15
N GLY A 110 12.03 9.48 -3.77
CA GLY A 110 12.21 8.93 -2.43
C GLY A 110 11.49 7.61 -2.16
N VAL A 111 10.65 7.12 -3.07
CA VAL A 111 9.99 5.81 -2.95
C VAL A 111 10.87 4.73 -3.56
N ARG A 112 10.99 3.58 -2.87
CA ARG A 112 11.68 2.40 -3.39
C ARG A 112 10.74 1.21 -3.44
N ALA A 113 10.45 0.75 -4.63
CA ALA A 113 9.75 -0.49 -4.88
C ALA A 113 10.71 -1.54 -5.46
N VAL A 114 10.57 -2.77 -4.99
CA VAL A 114 11.29 -3.94 -5.51
C VAL A 114 10.30 -5.08 -5.68
N TYR A 115 10.63 -6.09 -6.50
CA TYR A 115 9.81 -7.28 -6.63
C TYR A 115 10.66 -8.55 -6.53
N LYS A 116 10.17 -9.58 -5.83
CA LYS A 116 10.90 -10.83 -5.66
C LYS A 116 11.15 -11.52 -7.00
N GLY A 117 12.40 -11.87 -7.28
CA GLY A 117 12.85 -12.40 -8.58
C GLY A 117 13.66 -11.40 -9.41
N ASN A 118 13.76 -10.15 -8.94
CA ASN A 118 14.74 -9.17 -9.38
C ASN A 118 15.21 -8.38 -8.14
N GLU A 119 16.47 -7.96 -8.09
CA GLU A 119 16.97 -7.13 -6.97
C GLU A 119 16.92 -7.78 -5.57
N ASP A 120 17.03 -9.12 -5.48
CA ASP A 120 16.99 -9.88 -4.22
C ASP A 120 17.96 -9.33 -3.14
N ASN A 121 19.13 -8.83 -3.55
CA ASN A 121 20.10 -8.21 -2.65
C ASN A 121 19.54 -6.98 -1.90
N GLN A 122 18.69 -6.17 -2.55
CA GLN A 122 18.06 -5.01 -1.90
C GLN A 122 17.01 -5.46 -0.89
N ILE A 123 16.31 -6.55 -1.20
CA ILE A 123 15.33 -7.16 -0.30
C ILE A 123 16.03 -7.67 0.95
N ASP A 124 17.12 -8.43 0.80
CA ASP A 124 17.89 -8.97 1.93
C ASP A 124 18.48 -7.87 2.82
N MET A 125 18.85 -6.72 2.25
CA MET A 125 19.29 -5.54 3.01
C MET A 125 18.15 -4.72 3.62
N GLY A 126 16.88 -5.07 3.38
CA GLY A 126 15.72 -4.30 3.83
C GLY A 126 15.59 -2.92 3.17
N LYS A 127 16.23 -2.70 2.01
CA LYS A 127 16.33 -1.40 1.32
C LYS A 127 15.16 -1.13 0.37
N PHE A 128 13.94 -1.34 0.85
CA PHE A 128 12.72 -1.09 0.08
C PHE A 128 11.63 -0.50 0.97
N ASP A 129 10.68 0.17 0.33
CA ASP A 129 9.43 0.65 0.92
C ASP A 129 8.27 -0.23 0.49
N TYR A 130 8.26 -0.65 -0.78
CA TYR A 130 7.30 -1.58 -1.35
C TYR A 130 8.00 -2.85 -1.83
N LEU A 131 7.50 -4.02 -1.44
CA LEU A 131 7.94 -5.31 -1.93
C LEU A 131 6.78 -6.02 -2.59
N PHE A 132 6.89 -6.27 -3.89
CA PHE A 132 5.96 -7.11 -4.62
C PHE A 132 6.46 -8.56 -4.64
N ALA A 133 5.61 -9.52 -4.30
CA ALA A 133 5.96 -10.93 -4.38
C ALA A 133 4.75 -11.76 -4.78
N SER A 134 4.98 -12.88 -5.46
CA SER A 134 3.90 -13.81 -5.78
C SER A 134 3.54 -14.68 -4.56
N PRO A 135 2.32 -15.25 -4.50
CA PRO A 135 1.92 -16.17 -3.44
C PRO A 135 2.89 -17.35 -3.28
N GLU A 136 3.46 -17.85 -4.38
CA GLU A 136 4.41 -18.96 -4.38
C GLU A 136 5.69 -18.61 -3.63
N TYR A 137 6.20 -17.38 -3.75
CA TYR A 137 7.34 -16.94 -2.95
C TYR A 137 6.95 -16.73 -1.49
N LEU A 138 5.85 -16.02 -1.23
CA LEU A 138 5.43 -15.70 0.14
C LEU A 138 5.08 -16.96 0.95
N VAL A 139 4.47 -17.97 0.34
CA VAL A 139 3.97 -19.18 1.02
C VAL A 139 4.84 -20.42 0.75
N GLY A 140 5.51 -20.51 -0.39
CA GLY A 140 6.39 -21.64 -0.73
C GLY A 140 7.81 -21.52 -0.19
N ASP A 141 8.38 -20.32 -0.17
CA ASP A 141 9.79 -20.11 0.21
C ASP A 141 9.95 -19.78 1.70
N LYS A 142 10.36 -20.79 2.48
CA LYS A 142 10.60 -20.64 3.94
C LYS A 142 11.74 -19.68 4.26
N LYS A 143 12.82 -19.68 3.46
CA LYS A 143 13.98 -18.81 3.71
C LYS A 143 13.58 -17.36 3.49
N PHE A 144 12.88 -17.10 2.39
CA PHE A 144 12.37 -15.78 2.09
C PHE A 144 11.41 -15.27 3.19
N ARG A 145 10.47 -16.10 3.65
CA ARG A 145 9.62 -15.74 4.80
C ARG A 145 10.42 -15.38 6.05
N ALA A 146 11.45 -16.16 6.38
CA ALA A 146 12.29 -15.86 7.53
C ALA A 146 13.01 -14.51 7.37
N THR A 147 13.47 -14.17 6.16
CA THR A 147 14.00 -12.82 5.87
C THR A 147 12.93 -11.75 6.11
N LEU A 148 11.70 -11.92 5.60
CA LEU A 148 10.63 -10.92 5.78
C LEU A 148 10.25 -10.69 7.24
N GLN A 149 10.33 -11.73 8.08
CA GLN A 149 10.10 -11.63 9.52
C GLN A 149 11.15 -10.78 10.26
N THR A 150 12.28 -10.47 9.63
CA THR A 150 13.30 -9.57 10.20
C THR A 150 12.97 -8.09 9.99
N PHE A 151 11.98 -7.79 9.15
CA PHE A 151 11.56 -6.43 8.82
C PHE A 151 10.32 -6.01 9.61
N ASP A 152 10.24 -4.73 9.95
CA ASP A 152 9.02 -4.13 10.50
C ASP A 152 8.03 -3.85 9.36
N VAL A 153 7.25 -4.87 9.01
CA VAL A 153 6.26 -4.79 7.93
C VAL A 153 4.99 -4.12 8.46
N SER A 154 4.69 -2.94 7.91
CA SER A 154 3.56 -2.12 8.35
C SER A 154 2.23 -2.55 7.74
N THR A 155 2.24 -3.15 6.54
CA THR A 155 1.02 -3.49 5.79
C THR A 155 1.31 -4.63 4.83
N ILE A 156 0.37 -5.57 4.75
CA ILE A 156 0.34 -6.62 3.72
C ILE A 156 -0.91 -6.41 2.87
N VAL A 157 -0.73 -6.34 1.56
CA VAL A 157 -1.79 -6.20 0.57
C VAL A 157 -1.89 -7.52 -0.20
N VAL A 158 -3.09 -8.04 -0.35
CA VAL A 158 -3.36 -9.21 -1.19
C VAL A 158 -4.20 -8.78 -2.38
N ASP A 159 -3.56 -8.71 -3.55
CA ASP A 159 -4.20 -8.39 -4.81
C ASP A 159 -4.80 -9.65 -5.45
N GLU A 160 -5.86 -9.48 -6.24
CA GLU A 160 -6.63 -10.57 -6.84
C GLU A 160 -7.04 -11.68 -5.85
N PHE A 161 -7.49 -11.29 -4.64
CA PHE A 161 -7.88 -12.22 -3.58
C PHE A 161 -8.96 -13.23 -4.00
N HIS A 162 -9.73 -12.91 -5.06
CA HIS A 162 -10.74 -13.81 -5.62
C HIS A 162 -10.15 -15.15 -6.09
N THR A 163 -8.83 -15.19 -6.34
CA THR A 163 -8.09 -16.40 -6.72
C THR A 163 -7.94 -17.43 -5.59
N ILE A 164 -8.25 -17.07 -4.34
CA ILE A 164 -8.11 -17.94 -3.16
C ILE A 164 -9.23 -18.99 -3.06
N SER A 165 -10.38 -18.74 -3.70
CA SER A 165 -11.57 -19.58 -3.62
C SER A 165 -11.90 -20.20 -4.98
N THR A 166 -12.00 -21.52 -5.02
CA THR A 166 -12.71 -22.25 -6.07
C THR A 166 -14.19 -22.26 -5.70
N TRP A 167 -15.02 -21.60 -6.50
CA TRP A 167 -16.48 -21.60 -6.35
C TRP A 167 -17.11 -22.61 -7.30
#